data_AF-A0A8T6LJ54-F1
#
_entry.id   AF-A0A8T6LJ54-F1
#
_cell.length_a   1.000
_cell.length_b   1.000
_cell.length_c   1.000
_cell.angle_alpha   90.00
_cell.angle_beta   90.00
_cell.angle_gamma   90.00
#
_symmetry.space_group_name_H-M   'P 1'
#
loop_
_entity.id
_entity.type
_entity.pdbx_description
1 polymer ?
#
loop_
_entity_poly.entity_id
_entity_poly.type
_entity_poly.pdbx_seq_one_letter_code
_entity_poly.pdbx_strand_id
1 'polypeptide(L)'
;MNYVYSAIAAGALAILYGLVSTRWVLKLDAGNERMQEIASAVQVGAKAYLNRQYTTVGIVGLVMLVILWWALDWAVAGGCFLGAGFSGAAGYI
;
A
#
# COMPACT_ATOMS: atom_id res chain seq x y z
N MET A 1 -2.39 22.79 19.27
CA MET A 1 -2.64 23.11 17.84
C MET A 1 -1.38 23.09 16.96
N ASN A 2 -0.14 23.06 17.49
CA ASN A 2 1.07 23.05 16.65
C ASN A 2 1.53 21.67 16.14
N TYR A 3 1.16 20.57 16.81
CA TYR A 3 1.61 19.21 16.45
C TYR A 3 0.96 18.64 15.18
N VAL A 4 -0.23 19.12 14.81
CA VAL A 4 -0.96 18.64 13.62
C VAL A 4 -0.18 19.00 12.34
N TYR A 5 0.35 20.22 12.26
CA TYR A 5 1.18 20.64 11.13
C TYR A 5 2.49 19.84 11.05
N SER A 6 3.10 19.54 12.20
CA SER A 6 4.29 18.69 12.27
C SER A 6 4.02 17.27 11.79
N ALA A 7 2.87 16.68 12.15
CA ALA A 7 2.46 15.35 11.70
C ALA A 7 2.22 15.30 10.18
N ILE A 8 1.53 16.31 9.63
CA ILE A 8 1.30 16.41 8.18
C ILE A 8 2.64 16.57 7.44
N ALA A 9 3.55 17.42 7.94
CA ALA A 9 4.86 17.61 7.36
C ALA A 9 5.69 16.31 7.38
N ALA A 10 5.64 15.55 8.48
CA ALA A 10 6.32 14.26 8.59
C ALA A 10 5.79 13.24 7.57
N GLY A 11 4.46 13.17 7.38
CA GLY A 11 3.85 12.32 6.36
C GLY A 11 4.30 12.68 4.94
N ALA A 12 4.33 13.98 4.62
CA ALA A 12 4.83 14.46 3.32
C ALA A 12 6.31 14.11 3.10
N LEU A 13 7.15 14.28 4.12
CA LEU A 13 8.57 13.92 4.06
C LEU A 13 8.77 12.41 3.89
N ALA A 14 7.97 11.57 4.54
CA ALA A 14 8.03 10.12 4.38
C ALA A 14 7.71 9.69 2.93
N ILE A 15 6.68 10.29 2.32
CA ILE A 15 6.33 10.03 0.91
C ILE A 15 7.46 10.49 -0.01
N LEU A 16 8.01 11.69 0.20
CA LEU A 16 9.13 12.21 -0.59
C LEU A 16 10.34 11.30 -0.52
N TYR A 17 10.70 10.84 0.69
CA TYR A 17 11.79 9.91 0.89
C TYR A 17 11.55 8.61 0.13
N GLY A 18 10.37 7.99 0.27
CA GLY A 18 10.00 6.78 -0.47
C GLY A 18 10.15 6.96 -1.99
N LEU A 19 9.66 8.08 -2.55
CA LEU A 19 9.80 8.38 -3.98
C LEU A 19 11.25 8.55 -4.43
N VAL A 20 12.10 9.20 -3.63
CA VAL A 20 13.53 9.37 -3.93
C VAL A 20 14.25 8.04 -3.87
N SER A 21 14.02 7.24 -2.81
CA SER A 21 14.61 5.92 -2.63
C SER A 21 14.23 4.97 -3.76
N THR A 22 12.95 4.88 -4.12
CA THR A 22 12.49 4.03 -5.24
C THR A 22 13.15 4.44 -6.54
N ARG A 23 13.20 5.75 -6.86
CA ARG A 23 13.86 6.23 -8.09
C ARG A 23 15.36 5.97 -8.10
N TRP A 24 16.02 6.05 -6.94
CA TRP A 24 17.44 5.78 -6.84
C TRP A 24 17.73 4.30 -7.09
N VAL A 25 16.97 3.39 -6.47
CA VAL A 25 17.12 1.94 -6.65
C VAL A 25 16.84 1.53 -8.10
N LEU A 26 15.77 2.05 -8.72
CA LEU A 26 15.42 1.73 -10.11
C LEU A 26 16.42 2.24 -11.16
N LYS A 27 17.33 3.15 -10.78
CA LYS A 27 18.42 3.62 -11.65
C LYS A 27 19.67 2.75 -11.60
N LEU A 28 19.76 1.84 -10.63
CA LEU A 28 20.88 0.91 -10.55
C LEU A 28 20.81 -0.09 -11.69
N ASP A 29 21.96 -0.63 -12.08
CA ASP A 29 22.04 -1.64 -13.13
C ASP A 29 21.25 -2.90 -12.72
N ALA A 30 20.37 -3.36 -13.60
CA ALA A 30 19.56 -4.57 -13.40
C ALA A 30 20.40 -5.86 -13.49
N GLY A 31 21.66 -5.77 -13.92
CA GLY A 31 22.58 -6.88 -14.07
C GLY A 31 22.46 -7.57 -15.42
N ASN A 32 22.95 -8.81 -15.50
CA ASN A 32 22.98 -9.57 -16.75
C ASN A 32 21.59 -10.12 -17.14
N GLU A 33 21.47 -10.62 -18.37
CA GLU A 33 20.22 -11.16 -18.93
C GLU A 33 19.59 -12.22 -18.01
N ARG A 34 20.41 -13.13 -17.47
CA ARG A 34 19.92 -14.20 -16.59
C ARG A 34 19.32 -13.66 -15.28
N MET A 35 19.90 -12.60 -14.73
CA MET A 35 19.36 -11.93 -13.54
C MET A 35 18.03 -11.26 -13.84
N GLN A 36 17.91 -10.59 -14.99
CA GLN A 36 16.68 -9.92 -15.42
C GLN A 36 15.54 -10.90 -15.68
N GLU A 37 15.82 -12.07 -16.28
CA GLU A 37 14.85 -13.15 -16.46
C GLU A 37 14.28 -13.65 -15.14
N ILE A 38 15.15 -13.92 -14.16
CA ILE A 38 14.73 -14.40 -12.83
C ILE A 38 13.92 -13.32 -12.12
N ALA A 39 14.38 -12.06 -12.14
CA ALA A 39 13.66 -10.94 -11.54
C ALA A 39 12.25 -10.79 -12.13
N SER A 40 12.11 -10.92 -13.46
CA SER A 40 10.81 -10.90 -14.14
C SER A 40 9.89 -12.03 -13.67
N ALA A 41 10.38 -13.27 -13.59
CA ALA A 41 9.61 -14.40 -13.10
C ALA A 41 9.15 -14.21 -11.64
N VAL A 42 10.02 -13.66 -10.78
CA VAL A 42 9.70 -13.31 -9.39
C VAL A 42 8.62 -12.22 -9.34
N GLN A 43 8.75 -11.16 -10.14
CA GLN A 43 7.76 -10.07 -10.19
C GLN A 43 6.38 -10.57 -10.63
N VAL A 44 6.31 -11.45 -11.63
CA VAL A 44 5.05 -12.06 -12.07
C VAL A 44 4.43 -12.90 -10.95
N GLY A 45 5.23 -13.72 -10.27
CA GLY A 45 4.78 -14.52 -9.13
C GLY A 45 4.27 -13.67 -7.95
N ALA A 46 5.03 -12.66 -7.57
CA ALA A 46 4.67 -11.73 -6.50
C ALA A 46 3.36 -10.99 -6.81
N LYS A 47 3.21 -10.48 -8.05
CA LYS A 47 1.98 -9.81 -8.48
C LYS A 47 0.77 -10.76 -8.48
N ALA A 48 0.94 -11.99 -8.95
CA ALA A 48 -0.13 -12.98 -8.92
C ALA A 48 -0.59 -13.33 -7.49
N TYR A 49 0.36 -13.51 -6.58
CA TYR A 49 0.08 -13.75 -5.16
C TYR A 49 -0.64 -12.55 -4.52
N LEU A 50 -0.08 -11.35 -4.65
CA LEU A 50 -0.65 -10.13 -4.08
C LEU A 50 -2.05 -9.86 -4.62
N ASN A 51 -2.28 -9.99 -5.93
CA ASN A 51 -3.62 -9.82 -6.51
C ASN A 51 -4.64 -10.77 -5.90
N ARG A 52 -4.31 -12.05 -5.73
CA ARG A 52 -5.22 -13.04 -5.13
C ARG A 52 -5.47 -12.76 -3.65
N GLN A 53 -4.43 -12.40 -2.90
CA GLN A 53 -4.53 -12.05 -1.49
C GLN A 53 -5.39 -10.80 -1.30
N TYR A 54 -5.08 -9.72 -2.03
CA TYR A 54 -5.72 -8.43 -1.89
C TYR A 54 -7.17 -8.44 -2.36
N THR A 55 -7.50 -9.24 -3.38
CA THR A 55 -8.90 -9.43 -3.78
C THR A 55 -9.69 -10.05 -2.63
N THR A 56 -9.12 -11.07 -1.98
CA THR A 56 -9.78 -11.75 -0.84
C THR A 56 -9.91 -10.82 0.36
N VAL A 57 -8.83 -10.11 0.72
CA VAL A 57 -8.83 -9.12 1.80
C VAL A 57 -9.80 -7.98 1.51
N GLY A 58 -9.89 -7.52 0.27
CA GLY A 58 -10.82 -6.47 -0.15
C GLY A 58 -12.28 -6.87 0.03
N ILE A 59 -12.63 -8.12 -0.28
CA ILE A 59 -13.98 -8.65 -0.02
C ILE A 59 -14.27 -8.65 1.48
N VAL A 60 -13.34 -9.13 2.30
CA VAL A 60 -13.50 -9.12 3.77
C VAL A 60 -13.61 -7.70 4.31
N GLY A 61 -12.81 -6.76 3.78
CA GLY A 61 -12.86 -5.34 4.14
C GLY A 61 -14.20 -4.70 3.81
N LEU A 62 -14.81 -5.03 2.67
CA LEU A 62 -16.14 -4.56 2.30
C LEU A 62 -17.23 -5.09 3.25
N VAL A 63 -17.16 -6.37 3.60
CA VAL A 63 -18.07 -6.97 4.59
C VAL A 63 -17.93 -6.25 5.94
N MET A 64 -16.69 -5.99 6.37
CA MET A 64 -16.43 -5.28 7.61
C MET A 64 -16.93 -3.83 7.58
N LEU A 65 -16.82 -3.14 6.45
CA LEU A 65 -17.37 -1.79 6.27
C LEU A 65 -18.88 -1.75 6.53
N VAL A 66 -19.64 -2.72 5.97
CA VAL A 66 -21.11 -2.79 6.17
C VAL A 66 -21.44 -3.08 7.64
N ILE A 67 -20.73 -4.03 8.26
CA ILE A 67 -20.93 -4.39 9.68
C ILE A 67 -20.66 -3.19 10.59
N LEU A 68 -19.51 -2.51 10.39
CA LEU A 68 -19.13 -1.37 11.21
C LEU A 68 -20.05 -0.17 11.00
N TRP A 69 -20.53 0.05 9.79
CA TRP A 69 -21.47 1.13 9.50
C TRP A 69 -22.81 0.90 10.21
N TRP A 70 -23.34 -0.33 10.20
CA TRP A 70 -24.60 -0.66 10.86
C TRP A 70 -24.48 -0.69 12.38
N ALA A 71 -23.36 -1.17 12.93
CA ALA A 71 -23.18 -1.36 14.37
C ALA A 71 -22.73 -0.09 15.12
N LEU A 72 -21.95 0.79 14.49
CA LEU A 72 -21.40 1.99 15.13
C LEU A 72 -21.94 3.27 14.48
N ASP A 73 -21.35 3.70 13.36
CA ASP A 73 -21.77 4.83 12.53
C ASP A 73 -20.82 4.97 11.31
N TRP A 74 -21.19 5.83 10.35
CA TRP A 74 -20.39 6.12 9.16
C TRP A 74 -19.00 6.68 9.46
N ALA A 75 -18.85 7.54 10.49
CA ALA A 75 -17.56 8.15 10.79
C ALA A 75 -16.46 7.11 11.13
N VAL A 76 -16.82 6.06 11.86
CA VAL A 76 -15.91 4.98 12.25
C VAL A 76 -15.66 4.03 11.08
N ALA A 77 -16.73 3.62 10.40
CA ALA A 77 -16.66 2.67 9.30
C ALA A 77 -15.84 3.25 8.12
N GLY A 78 -16.11 4.50 7.74
CA GLY A 78 -15.39 5.20 6.68
C GLY A 78 -13.92 5.46 7.02
N GLY A 79 -13.62 5.88 8.26
CA GLY A 79 -12.24 6.09 8.70
C GLY A 79 -11.41 4.79 8.71
N CYS A 80 -11.99 3.70 9.19
CA CYS A 80 -11.34 2.39 9.20
C CYS A 80 -11.09 1.87 7.77
N PHE A 81 -12.07 2.01 6.88
CA PHE A 81 -11.96 1.58 5.48
C PHE A 81 -10.92 2.40 4.71
N LEU A 82 -10.86 3.72 4.93
CA LEU A 82 -9.79 4.57 4.39
C LEU A 82 -8.41 4.13 4.86
N GLY A 83 -8.25 3.87 6.16
CA GLY A 83 -6.99 3.38 6.73
C GLY A 83 -6.57 2.02 6.17
N ALA A 84 -7.51 1.08 6.06
CA ALA A 84 -7.28 -0.23 5.44
C ALA A 84 -6.89 -0.10 3.96
N GLY A 85 -7.55 0.80 3.22
CA GLY A 85 -7.23 1.10 1.83
C GLY A 85 -5.82 1.63 1.65
N PHE A 86 -5.39 2.60 2.47
CA PHE A 86 -4.02 3.12 2.44
C PHE A 86 -2.97 2.07 2.84
N SER A 87 -3.28 1.22 3.83
CA SER A 87 -2.41 0.10 4.22
C SER A 87 -2.23 -0.89 3.07
N GLY A 88 -3.31 -1.25 2.39
CA GLY A 88 -3.25 -2.07 1.20
C GLY A 88 -2.42 -1.41 0.09
N ALA A 89 -2.69 -0.15 -0.24
CA ALA A 89 -1.93 0.56 -1.26
C ALA A 89 -0.42 0.56 -0.94
N ALA A 90 -0.05 0.79 0.31
CA ALA A 90 1.35 0.78 0.76
C ALA A 90 2.02 -0.60 0.69
N GLY A 91 1.27 -1.70 0.83
CA GLY A 91 1.82 -3.05 0.72
C GLY A 91 1.91 -3.58 -0.72
N TYR A 92 1.25 -2.94 -1.68
CA TYR A 92 1.27 -3.33 -3.09
C TYR A 92 2.27 -2.51 -3.93
N ILE A 93 2.47 -1.23 -3.58
CA ILE A 93 3.43 -0.31 -4.21
C ILE A 93 4.86 -0.65 -3.77
#